data_AF-A0AAF0CSM5-F1
#
_entry.id   AF-A0AAF0CSM5-F1
#
_cell.length_a   1.000
_cell.length_b   1.000
_cell.length_c   1.000
_cell.angle_alpha   90.00
_cell.angle_beta   90.00
_cell.angle_gamma   90.00
#
_symmetry.space_group_name_H-M   'P 1'
#
loop_
_entity.id
_entity.type
_entity.pdbx_description
1 polymer ?
#
loop_
_entity_poly.entity_id
_entity_poly.type
_entity_poly.pdbx_seq_one_letter_code
_entity_poly.pdbx_strand_id
1 'polypeptide(L)'
;MKRIEVKLSLAVVAPLLDVIKSAADTLDDELAAPLPLEQVAEELRDDWRTELVADQNGDVSALLALFDSDFFASGVVNFDEDNADAILRACAAVRLRLRDRFLDEVSDDILESGDVDLDDLEEVDRRAFMCYLFLATVQELVIEHLEPSEAD
;
A
#
# COMPACT_ATOMS: atom_id res chain seq x y z
N MET A 1 -9.03 0.13 -23.27
CA MET A 1 -8.55 0.39 -21.91
C MET A 1 -9.67 0.05 -20.95
N LYS A 2 -9.44 -0.93 -20.07
CA LYS A 2 -10.36 -1.25 -18.98
C LYS A 2 -10.09 -0.23 -17.85
N ARG A 3 -11.09 0.60 -17.54
CA ARG A 3 -11.05 1.49 -16.37
C ARG A 3 -11.95 0.89 -15.31
N ILE A 4 -11.43 0.81 -14.09
CA ILE A 4 -12.12 0.23 -12.93
C ILE A 4 -12.49 1.38 -12.01
N GLU A 5 -13.78 1.50 -11.71
CA GLU A 5 -14.27 2.46 -10.73
C GLU A 5 -14.60 1.72 -9.43
N VAL A 6 -13.88 2.03 -8.36
CA VAL A 6 -14.12 1.43 -7.05
C VAL A 6 -14.73 2.47 -6.14
N LYS A 7 -15.92 2.16 -5.61
CA LYS A 7 -16.60 3.00 -4.63
C LYS A 7 -16.23 2.57 -3.23
N LEU A 8 -15.59 3.46 -2.48
CA LEU A 8 -15.18 3.25 -1.10
C LEU A 8 -16.04 4.09 -0.15
N SER A 9 -16.18 3.61 1.09
CA SER A 9 -16.85 4.37 2.14
C SER A 9 -15.91 5.44 2.70
N LEU A 10 -16.19 6.72 2.47
CA LEU A 10 -15.37 7.82 3.00
C LEU A 10 -15.25 7.77 4.52
N ALA A 11 -16.33 7.41 5.22
CA ALA A 11 -16.35 7.32 6.67
C ALA A 11 -15.39 6.26 7.21
N VAL A 12 -15.10 5.23 6.40
CA VAL A 12 -14.17 4.14 6.74
C VAL A 12 -12.76 4.48 6.27
N VAL A 13 -12.60 5.01 5.06
CA VAL A 13 -11.29 5.25 4.45
C VAL A 13 -10.58 6.48 5.00
N ALA A 14 -11.30 7.59 5.25
CA ALA A 14 -10.66 8.84 5.65
C ALA A 14 -9.76 8.71 6.90
N PRO A 15 -10.18 8.02 7.98
CA PRO A 15 -9.30 7.77 9.14
C PRO A 15 -8.07 6.92 8.82
N LEU A 16 -8.14 6.06 7.80
CA LEU A 16 -7.02 5.19 7.39
C LEU A 16 -5.98 5.97 6.60
N LEU A 17 -6.38 7.02 5.88
CA LEU A 17 -5.46 7.84 5.08
C LEU A 17 -4.39 8.53 5.92
N ASP A 18 -4.72 8.95 7.15
CA ASP A 18 -3.74 9.55 8.06
C ASP A 18 -2.65 8.55 8.45
N VAL A 19 -3.03 7.29 8.67
CA VAL A 19 -2.09 6.21 9.03
C VAL A 19 -1.26 5.80 7.82
N ILE A 20 -1.88 5.68 6.63
CA ILE A 20 -1.19 5.40 5.37
C ILE A 20 -0.15 6.49 5.09
N LYS A 21 -0.55 7.76 5.22
CA LYS A 21 0.36 8.89 5.03
C LYS A 21 1.48 8.88 6.07
N SER A 22 1.17 8.67 7.34
CA SER A 22 2.19 8.59 8.38
C SER A 22 3.20 7.46 8.12
N ALA A 23 2.77 6.31 7.60
CA ALA A 23 3.66 5.22 7.21
C ALA A 23 4.48 5.60 5.96
N ALA A 24 3.83 6.17 4.95
CA ALA A 24 4.46 6.66 3.72
C ALA A 24 5.56 7.70 3.97
N ASP A 25 5.32 8.69 4.85
CA ASP A 25 6.29 9.73 5.18
C ASP A 25 7.59 9.12 5.78
N THR A 26 7.52 7.92 6.37
CA THR A 26 8.73 7.23 6.88
C THR A 26 9.49 6.44 5.81
N LEU A 27 9.02 6.44 4.56
CA LEU A 27 9.67 5.81 3.40
C LEU A 27 10.46 6.82 2.55
N ASP A 28 10.40 8.11 2.86
CA ASP A 28 11.04 9.18 2.08
C ASP A 28 12.52 8.91 1.78
N ASP A 29 13.27 8.40 2.76
CA ASP A 29 14.70 8.07 2.63
C ASP A 29 14.99 6.57 2.83
N GLU A 30 13.94 5.74 2.96
CA GLU A 30 14.05 4.33 3.33
C GLU A 30 13.24 3.43 2.39
N LEU A 31 13.84 2.32 1.98
CA LEU A 31 13.13 1.29 1.24
C LEU A 31 12.19 0.51 2.18
N ALA A 32 11.00 0.21 1.68
CA ALA A 32 10.00 -0.58 2.41
C ALA A 32 10.46 -2.01 2.68
N ALA A 33 11.36 -2.54 1.84
CA ALA A 33 12.02 -3.82 2.04
C ALA A 33 13.54 -3.63 2.10
N PRO A 34 14.23 -4.31 3.04
CA PRO A 34 15.69 -4.34 3.04
C PRO A 34 16.18 -5.03 1.76
N LEU A 35 17.12 -4.40 1.07
CA LEU A 35 17.76 -4.97 -0.12
C LEU A 35 19.18 -5.44 0.21
N PRO A 36 19.55 -6.68 -0.16
CA PRO A 36 20.91 -7.17 -0.03
C PRO A 36 21.80 -6.55 -1.13
N LEU A 37 22.20 -5.29 -0.93
CA LEU A 37 23.01 -4.52 -1.89
C LEU A 37 24.49 -4.96 -1.92
N GLU A 38 24.88 -5.97 -1.13
CA GLU A 38 26.25 -6.46 -1.09
C GLU A 38 26.70 -7.05 -2.43
N GLN A 39 25.74 -7.52 -3.24
CA GLN A 39 25.98 -8.07 -4.59
C GLN A 39 26.18 -6.98 -5.65
N VAL A 40 25.86 -5.73 -5.32
CA VAL A 40 26.06 -4.56 -6.19
C VAL A 40 27.47 -4.05 -6.02
N ALA A 41 28.09 -3.63 -7.13
CA ALA A 41 29.36 -2.92 -7.09
C ALA A 41 29.27 -1.72 -6.14
N GLU A 42 30.24 -1.57 -5.23
CA GLU A 42 30.21 -0.57 -4.15
C GLU A 42 29.93 0.85 -4.67
N GLU A 43 30.54 1.21 -5.79
CA GLU A 43 30.40 2.51 -6.46
C GLU A 43 29.01 2.78 -7.04
N LEU A 44 28.17 1.76 -7.22
CA LEU A 44 26.81 1.89 -7.78
C LEU A 44 25.71 1.78 -6.71
N ARG A 45 26.06 1.45 -5.46
CA ARG A 45 25.07 1.16 -4.40
C ARG A 45 24.23 2.38 -4.06
N ASP A 46 24.87 3.54 -3.91
CA ASP A 46 24.20 4.77 -3.49
C ASP A 46 23.28 5.30 -4.58
N ASP A 47 23.76 5.32 -5.84
CA ASP A 47 22.97 5.72 -7.00
C ASP A 47 21.76 4.80 -7.17
N TRP A 48 21.97 3.48 -7.12
CA TRP A 48 20.87 2.53 -7.27
C TRP A 48 19.87 2.60 -6.11
N ARG A 49 20.33 2.75 -4.87
CA ARG A 49 19.43 2.97 -3.72
C ARG A 49 18.60 4.24 -3.94
N THR A 50 19.23 5.32 -4.39
CA THR A 50 18.55 6.61 -4.61
C THR A 50 17.45 6.48 -5.66
N GLU A 51 17.74 5.80 -6.78
CA GLU A 51 16.73 5.52 -7.83
C GLU A 51 15.57 4.68 -7.29
N LEU A 52 15.86 3.61 -6.55
CA LEU A 52 14.82 2.74 -5.98
C LEU A 52 13.93 3.45 -4.97
N VAL A 53 14.50 4.30 -4.12
CA VAL A 53 13.73 5.14 -3.18
C VAL A 53 12.86 6.13 -3.96
N ALA A 54 13.41 6.76 -4.99
CA ALA A 54 12.65 7.70 -5.83
C ALA A 54 11.47 7.01 -6.54
N ASP A 55 11.68 5.82 -7.11
CA ASP A 55 10.64 5.03 -7.77
C ASP A 55 9.54 4.63 -6.78
N GLN A 56 9.92 4.11 -5.61
CA GLN A 56 8.99 3.77 -4.54
C GLN A 56 8.15 4.98 -4.10
N ASN A 57 8.78 6.14 -3.89
CA ASN A 57 8.08 7.34 -3.45
C ASN A 57 7.19 7.91 -4.56
N GLY A 58 7.56 7.71 -5.83
CA GLY A 58 6.70 7.98 -6.98
C GLY A 58 5.43 7.13 -6.96
N ASP A 59 5.56 5.82 -6.75
CA ASP A 59 4.44 4.89 -6.61
C ASP A 59 3.54 5.28 -5.42
N VAL A 60 4.12 5.55 -4.25
CA VAL A 60 3.39 5.97 -3.04
C VAL A 60 2.66 7.31 -3.27
N SER A 61 3.28 8.25 -3.98
CA SER A 61 2.63 9.51 -4.36
C SER A 61 1.44 9.27 -5.27
N ALA A 62 1.53 8.32 -6.22
CA ALA A 62 0.42 7.94 -7.09
C ALA A 62 -0.74 7.32 -6.28
N LEU A 63 -0.44 6.49 -5.28
CA LEU A 63 -1.45 5.95 -4.36
C LEU A 63 -2.17 7.04 -3.57
N LEU A 64 -1.43 7.96 -2.97
CA LEU A 64 -2.02 9.06 -2.19
C LEU A 64 -2.84 10.00 -3.08
N ALA A 65 -2.44 10.19 -4.33
CA ALA A 65 -3.16 11.02 -5.31
C ALA A 65 -4.54 10.45 -5.70
N LEU A 66 -4.81 9.16 -5.46
CA LEU A 66 -6.16 8.60 -5.65
C LEU A 66 -7.19 9.20 -4.69
N PHE A 67 -6.73 9.71 -3.53
CA PHE A 67 -7.59 10.23 -2.47
C PHE A 67 -7.62 11.76 -2.50
N ASP A 68 -7.91 12.32 -3.66
CA ASP A 68 -7.99 13.75 -3.92
C ASP A 68 -9.39 14.33 -3.64
N SER A 69 -9.62 15.59 -4.05
CA SER A 69 -10.92 16.25 -3.88
C SER A 69 -12.08 15.52 -4.57
N ASP A 70 -11.83 14.84 -5.68
CA ASP A 70 -12.86 14.11 -6.42
C ASP A 70 -13.24 12.83 -5.68
N PHE A 71 -12.26 12.15 -5.08
CA PHE A 71 -12.54 11.05 -4.13
C PHE A 71 -13.36 11.54 -2.94
N PHE A 72 -12.99 12.66 -2.31
CA PHE A 72 -13.76 13.19 -1.17
C PHE A 72 -15.16 13.69 -1.54
N ALA A 73 -15.44 13.97 -2.83
CA ALA A 73 -16.76 14.33 -3.31
C ALA A 73 -17.62 13.12 -3.69
N SER A 74 -17.02 12.09 -4.29
CA SER A 74 -17.73 10.98 -4.92
C SER A 74 -17.60 9.64 -4.19
N GLY A 75 -16.54 9.47 -3.41
CA GLY A 75 -16.09 8.20 -2.83
C GLY A 75 -15.53 7.22 -3.85
N VAL A 76 -15.19 7.68 -5.05
CA VAL A 76 -14.75 6.81 -6.14
C VAL A 76 -13.26 7.00 -6.40
N VAL A 77 -12.53 5.89 -6.50
CA VAL A 77 -11.17 5.84 -7.01
C VAL A 77 -11.15 5.09 -8.35
N ASN A 78 -10.18 5.41 -9.20
CA ASN A 78 -10.09 4.86 -10.54
C ASN A 78 -8.76 4.14 -10.76
N PHE A 79 -8.83 2.93 -11.29
CA PHE A 79 -7.66 2.16 -11.69
C PHE A 79 -7.71 1.88 -13.18
N ASP A 80 -6.56 1.99 -13.83
CA ASP A 80 -6.37 1.67 -15.24
C ASP A 80 -4.95 1.13 -15.47
N GLU A 81 -4.68 0.74 -16.72
CA GLU A 81 -3.39 0.19 -17.14
C GLU A 81 -2.21 1.16 -16.90
N ASP A 82 -2.46 2.46 -16.76
CA ASP A 82 -1.41 3.47 -16.59
C ASP A 82 -1.00 3.61 -15.12
N ASN A 83 -1.91 3.36 -14.16
CA ASN A 83 -1.64 3.54 -12.74
C ASN A 83 -1.60 2.25 -11.92
N ALA A 84 -2.20 1.16 -12.39
CA ALA A 84 -2.47 0.00 -11.55
C ALA A 84 -1.21 -0.64 -10.97
N ASP A 85 -0.13 -0.76 -11.75
CA ASP A 85 1.14 -1.30 -11.28
C ASP A 85 1.78 -0.44 -10.17
N ALA A 86 1.72 0.88 -10.32
CA ALA A 86 2.22 1.80 -9.32
C ALA A 86 1.42 1.67 -8.01
N ILE A 87 0.10 1.58 -8.11
CA ILE A 87 -0.78 1.37 -6.96
C ILE A 87 -0.49 0.04 -6.26
N LEU A 88 -0.30 -1.05 -7.01
CA LEU A 88 0.02 -2.36 -6.45
C LEU A 88 1.33 -2.33 -5.65
N ARG A 89 2.38 -1.73 -6.21
CA ARG A 89 3.69 -1.59 -5.55
C ARG A 89 3.62 -0.67 -4.34
N ALA A 90 2.91 0.46 -4.44
CA ALA A 90 2.71 1.37 -3.33
C ALA A 90 1.97 0.70 -2.17
N CYS A 91 0.90 -0.05 -2.44
CA CYS A 91 0.18 -0.79 -1.40
C CYS A 91 1.10 -1.82 -0.73
N ALA A 92 1.93 -2.53 -1.48
CA ALA A 92 2.91 -3.47 -0.92
C ALA A 92 3.93 -2.74 -0.03
N ALA A 93 4.50 -1.64 -0.51
CA ALA A 93 5.48 -0.84 0.22
C ALA A 93 4.91 -0.34 1.56
N VAL A 94 3.70 0.24 1.54
CA VAL A 94 3.05 0.73 2.77
C VAL A 94 2.68 -0.44 3.69
N ARG A 95 2.19 -1.57 3.18
CA ARG A 95 1.89 -2.77 4.00
C ARG A 95 3.13 -3.31 4.71
N LEU A 96 4.26 -3.42 4.00
CA LEU A 96 5.54 -3.81 4.59
C LEU A 96 5.97 -2.83 5.69
N ARG A 97 5.80 -1.53 5.44
CA ARG A 97 6.15 -0.51 6.44
C ARG A 97 5.24 -0.52 7.66
N LEU A 98 3.93 -0.73 7.49
CA LEU A 98 2.98 -0.90 8.58
C LEU A 98 3.35 -2.12 9.43
N ARG A 99 3.72 -3.22 8.77
CA ARG A 99 4.17 -4.44 9.45
C ARG A 99 5.43 -4.19 10.28
N ASP A 100 6.45 -3.58 9.70
CA ASP A 100 7.72 -3.27 10.38
C ASP A 100 7.56 -2.33 11.58
N ARG A 101 6.61 -1.40 11.53
CA ARG A 101 6.51 -0.31 12.52
C ARG A 101 5.45 -0.51 13.60
N PHE A 102 4.38 -1.24 13.30
CA PHE A 102 3.20 -1.32 14.15
C PHE A 102 2.67 -2.74 14.35
N LEU A 103 3.05 -3.70 13.50
CA LEU A 103 2.48 -5.06 13.51
C LEU A 103 3.59 -6.12 13.58
N ASP A 104 4.73 -5.81 14.19
CA ASP A 104 5.85 -6.73 14.32
C ASP A 104 5.54 -7.89 15.28
N GLU A 105 4.67 -7.65 16.25
CA GLU A 105 4.14 -8.67 17.17
C GLU A 105 2.95 -9.46 16.60
N VAL A 106 2.36 -9.04 15.48
CA VAL A 106 1.26 -9.76 14.82
C VAL A 106 1.82 -10.87 13.95
N SER A 107 1.34 -12.10 14.13
CA SER A 107 1.83 -13.25 13.36
C SER A 107 1.39 -13.21 11.90
N ASP A 108 2.18 -13.87 11.04
CA ASP A 108 1.84 -14.05 9.63
C ASP A 108 0.47 -14.71 9.44
N ASP A 109 0.16 -15.76 10.22
CA ASP A 109 -1.14 -16.44 10.14
C ASP A 109 -2.32 -15.48 10.39
N ILE A 110 -2.17 -14.51 11.31
CA ILE A 110 -3.21 -13.51 11.59
C ILE A 110 -3.28 -12.49 10.45
N LEU A 111 -2.14 -12.02 9.93
CA LEU A 111 -2.10 -11.08 8.82
C LEU A 111 -2.67 -11.67 7.52
N GLU A 112 -2.51 -12.97 7.30
CA GLU A 112 -3.02 -13.69 6.13
C GLU A 112 -4.51 -14.01 6.25
N SER A 113 -4.96 -14.48 7.42
CA SER A 113 -6.37 -14.84 7.64
C SER A 113 -7.28 -13.63 7.87
N GLY A 114 -6.72 -12.53 8.38
CA GLY A 114 -7.48 -11.39 8.88
C GLY A 114 -8.31 -11.71 10.14
N ASP A 115 -8.17 -12.91 10.71
CA ASP A 115 -8.96 -13.41 11.82
C ASP A 115 -8.31 -13.02 13.15
N VAL A 116 -8.56 -11.78 13.55
CA VAL A 116 -8.13 -11.23 14.84
C VAL A 116 -9.33 -10.64 15.56
N ASP A 117 -9.40 -10.85 16.88
CA ASP A 117 -10.27 -10.05 17.70
C ASP A 117 -9.66 -8.64 17.81
N LEU A 118 -10.27 -7.68 17.12
CA LEU A 118 -9.80 -6.30 17.15
C LEU A 118 -9.79 -5.76 18.58
N ASP A 119 -10.66 -6.24 19.47
CA ASP A 119 -10.72 -5.80 20.86
C ASP A 119 -9.48 -6.20 21.69
N ASP A 120 -8.72 -7.18 21.24
CA ASP A 120 -7.46 -7.60 21.86
C ASP A 120 -6.26 -6.73 21.41
N LEU A 121 -6.42 -5.92 20.36
CA LEU A 121 -5.37 -5.02 19.86
C LEU A 121 -5.46 -3.63 20.54
N GLU A 122 -4.27 -3.06 20.82
CA GLU A 122 -4.17 -1.65 21.18
C GLU A 122 -4.73 -0.77 20.06
N GLU A 123 -5.21 0.43 20.42
CA GLU A 123 -5.89 1.30 19.46
C GLU A 123 -5.02 1.67 18.24
N VAL A 124 -3.72 1.85 18.47
CA VAL A 124 -2.74 2.17 17.42
C VAL A 124 -2.57 0.98 16.47
N ASP A 125 -2.35 -0.21 17.01
CA ASP A 125 -2.13 -1.43 16.23
C ASP A 125 -3.40 -1.84 15.48
N ARG A 126 -4.57 -1.65 16.10
CA ARG A 126 -5.88 -1.87 15.46
C ARG A 126 -6.04 -1.01 14.22
N ARG A 127 -5.67 0.28 14.28
CA ARG A 127 -5.74 1.17 13.12
C ARG A 127 -4.74 0.76 12.04
N ALA A 128 -3.50 0.45 12.43
CA ALA A 128 -2.48 -0.02 11.49
C ALA A 128 -2.88 -1.33 10.81
N PHE A 129 -3.49 -2.26 11.56
CA PHE A 129 -4.01 -3.53 11.05
C PHE A 129 -5.17 -3.30 10.07
N MET A 130 -6.12 -2.42 10.39
CA MET A 130 -7.20 -2.04 9.47
C MET A 130 -6.67 -1.39 8.19
N CYS A 131 -5.64 -0.56 8.28
CA CYS A 131 -4.95 -0.02 7.11
C CYS A 131 -4.26 -1.10 6.29
N TYR A 132 -3.60 -2.06 6.95
CA TYR A 132 -2.93 -3.17 6.30
C TYR A 132 -3.91 -4.02 5.49
N LEU A 133 -5.06 -4.37 6.09
CA LEU A 133 -6.13 -5.11 5.41
C LEU A 133 -6.77 -4.29 4.28
N PHE A 134 -7.03 -2.99 4.50
CA PHE A 134 -7.57 -2.13 3.46
C PHE A 134 -6.66 -2.10 2.21
N LEU A 135 -5.35 -1.95 2.40
CA LEU A 135 -4.38 -1.97 1.30
C LEU A 135 -4.34 -3.34 0.62
N ALA A 136 -4.49 -4.44 1.37
CA ALA A 136 -4.60 -5.78 0.80
C ALA A 136 -5.83 -5.90 -0.12
N THR A 137 -6.99 -5.43 0.34
CA THR A 137 -8.22 -5.43 -0.46
C THR A 137 -8.09 -4.56 -1.71
N VAL A 138 -7.42 -3.41 -1.62
CA VAL A 138 -7.14 -2.58 -2.81
C VAL A 138 -6.28 -3.35 -3.81
N GLN A 139 -5.26 -4.08 -3.36
CA GLN A 139 -4.43 -4.89 -4.24
C GLN A 139 -5.21 -6.02 -4.91
N GLU A 140 -6.03 -6.74 -4.15
CA GLU A 140 -6.91 -7.79 -4.68
C GLU A 140 -7.84 -7.24 -5.76
N LEU A 141 -8.50 -6.10 -5.49
CA LEU A 141 -9.38 -5.45 -6.47
C LEU A 141 -8.63 -5.07 -7.75
N VAL A 142 -7.42 -4.55 -7.65
CA VAL A 142 -6.62 -4.20 -8.84
C VAL A 142 -6.23 -5.47 -9.62
N ILE A 143 -5.77 -6.52 -8.94
CA ILE A 143 -5.35 -7.78 -9.57
C ILE A 143 -6.52 -8.46 -10.28
N GLU A 144 -7.66 -8.66 -9.60
CA GLU A 144 -8.84 -9.34 -10.15
C GLU A 144 -9.33 -8.73 -11.47
N HIS A 145 -9.14 -7.42 -11.65
CA HIS A 145 -9.62 -6.71 -12.82
C HIS A 145 -8.57 -6.58 -13.93
N LEU A 146 -7.28 -6.65 -13.58
CA LEU A 146 -6.16 -6.68 -14.53
C LEU A 146 -5.97 -8.08 -15.14
N GLU A 147 -6.27 -9.14 -14.39
CA GLU A 147 -6.27 -10.49 -14.93
C GLU A 147 -7.31 -10.60 -16.06
N PRO A 148 -6.92 -11.01 -17.27
CA PRO A 148 -7.90 -11.32 -18.29
C PRO A 148 -8.73 -12.48 -17.77
N SER A 149 -10.05 -12.29 -17.67
CA SER A 149 -11.00 -13.41 -17.58
C SER A 149 -10.56 -14.44 -18.61
N GLU A 150 -10.08 -15.60 -18.15
CA GLU A 150 -9.96 -16.76 -18.99
C GLU A 150 -11.39 -17.04 -19.48
N ALA A 151 -11.65 -16.64 -20.72
CA ALA A 151 -12.91 -16.93 -21.38
C ALA A 151 -12.86 -18.41 -21.75
N ASP A 152 -13.57 -19.24 -20.97
CA ASP A 152 -14.00 -20.59 -21.36
C ASP A 152 -14.82 -20.56 -22.67
#